data_AF-A0A7U9T5F3-F1
#
_entry.id   AF-A0A7U9T5F3-F1
#
_cell.length_a   1.000
_cell.length_b   1.000
_cell.length_c   1.000
_cell.angle_alpha   90.00
_cell.angle_beta   90.00
_cell.angle_gamma   90.00
#
_symmetry.space_group_name_H-M   'P 1'
#
loop_
_entity.id
_entity.type
_entity.pdbx_description
1 polymer ?
#
loop_
_entity_poly.entity_id
_entity_poly.type
_entity_poly.pdbx_seq_one_letter_code
_entity_poly.pdbx_strand_id
1 'polypeptide(L)'
;MKFELKKNLTKHELGDLARLVENQEGDIALADLSFDARLEQLLEELICERENKLINRLIKAASFKYPMASIESLDFDARQVKKNTIINLAAMGFVATATNLIITGPTGAGKTYLSCALGIEACKKTYRVFYIRMPDLMRNFEDRRDDLKELTRYRKRLGNYNILIIDEWLNYKLNERDAKMLYELFEQRSGNNSTIFVGQFPVAEWHDRLGGGTQADSIMDRIVHNAYEIPSSETNLRKIYESKKLANLKAEIEK
;
A
#
# COMPACT_ATOMS: atom_id res chain seq x y z
N MET A 1 -40.56 -3.67 6.21
CA MET A 1 -40.39 -4.47 4.98
C MET A 1 -41.02 -5.86 5.10
N LYS A 2 -41.70 -6.37 4.05
CA LYS A 2 -42.27 -7.74 4.04
C LYS A 2 -41.18 -8.81 4.14
N PHE A 3 -41.39 -9.86 4.95
CA PHE A 3 -40.43 -10.95 5.16
C PHE A 3 -39.94 -11.62 3.86
N GLU A 4 -40.84 -11.86 2.91
CA GLU A 4 -40.50 -12.49 1.62
C GLU A 4 -39.55 -11.63 0.77
N LEU A 5 -39.71 -10.30 0.83
CA LEU A 5 -38.83 -9.37 0.12
C LEU A 5 -37.42 -9.40 0.71
N LYS A 6 -37.28 -9.40 2.04
CA LYS A 6 -35.99 -9.54 2.74
C LYS A 6 -35.26 -10.83 2.38
N LYS A 7 -36.00 -11.93 2.32
CA LYS A 7 -35.47 -13.25 1.94
C LYS A 7 -34.96 -13.25 0.50
N ASN A 8 -35.71 -12.66 -0.43
CA ASN A 8 -35.30 -12.55 -1.83
C ASN A 8 -34.08 -11.65 -2.01
N LEU A 9 -34.03 -10.50 -1.34
CA LEU A 9 -32.86 -9.62 -1.36
C LEU A 9 -31.59 -10.33 -0.87
N THR A 10 -31.68 -11.08 0.23
CA THR A 10 -30.55 -11.88 0.73
C THR A 10 -30.08 -12.93 -0.28
N LYS A 11 -31.01 -13.61 -0.97
CA LYS A 11 -30.70 -14.62 -1.99
C LYS A 11 -29.94 -14.04 -3.19
N HIS A 12 -30.11 -12.74 -3.47
CA HIS A 12 -29.44 -12.02 -4.55
C HIS A 12 -28.22 -11.22 -4.08
N GLU A 13 -27.65 -11.52 -2.90
CA GLU A 13 -26.51 -10.79 -2.33
C GLU A 13 -26.78 -9.29 -2.08
N LEU A 14 -28.05 -8.95 -1.82
CA LEU A 14 -28.55 -7.61 -1.49
C LEU A 14 -29.02 -7.52 -0.03
N GLY A 15 -28.43 -8.32 0.87
CA GLY A 15 -28.78 -8.32 2.29
C GLY A 15 -28.44 -6.99 2.99
N ASP A 16 -27.44 -6.26 2.48
CA ASP A 16 -27.11 -4.89 2.89
C ASP A 16 -28.22 -3.90 2.48
N LEU A 17 -28.73 -3.98 1.25
CA LEU A 17 -29.86 -3.16 0.81
C LEU A 17 -31.12 -3.40 1.67
N ALA A 18 -31.39 -4.65 2.04
CA ALA A 18 -32.52 -4.98 2.92
C ALA A 18 -32.44 -4.23 4.27
N ARG A 19 -31.25 -4.16 4.87
CA ARG A 19 -31.02 -3.41 6.11
C ARG A 19 -31.19 -1.90 5.91
N LEU A 20 -30.70 -1.35 4.80
CA LEU A 20 -30.84 0.08 4.49
C LEU A 20 -32.30 0.50 4.29
N VAL A 21 -33.09 -0.34 3.60
CA VAL A 21 -34.54 -0.11 3.46
C VAL A 21 -35.24 -0.11 4.82
N GLU A 22 -34.89 -1.04 5.71
CA GLU A 22 -35.45 -1.06 7.08
C GLU A 22 -35.08 0.19 7.88
N ASN A 23 -33.86 0.69 7.74
CA ASN A 23 -33.43 1.94 8.38
C ASN A 23 -34.21 3.15 7.83
N GLN A 24 -34.37 3.24 6.51
CA GLN A 24 -35.08 4.33 5.86
C GLN A 24 -36.59 4.33 6.19
N GLU A 25 -37.23 3.16 6.25
CA GLU A 25 -38.63 3.02 6.68
C GLU A 25 -38.88 3.55 8.10
N GLY A 26 -37.86 3.51 8.97
CA GLY A 26 -37.92 4.01 10.35
C GLY A 26 -37.69 5.51 10.49
N ASP A 27 -37.23 6.19 9.43
CA ASP A 27 -36.91 7.61 9.48
C ASP A 27 -38.10 8.46 8.99
N ILE A 28 -38.78 9.09 9.96
CA ILE A 28 -39.96 9.93 9.72
C ILE A 28 -39.59 11.15 8.85
N ALA A 29 -38.35 11.64 8.92
CA ALA A 29 -37.91 12.80 8.14
C ALA A 29 -37.84 12.51 6.63
N LEU A 30 -37.77 11.23 6.25
CA LEU A 30 -37.71 10.80 4.85
C LEU A 30 -39.09 10.45 4.28
N ALA A 31 -40.16 10.53 5.08
CA ALA A 31 -41.52 10.21 4.66
C ALA A 31 -42.04 11.16 3.56
N ASP A 32 -41.65 12.44 3.63
CA ASP A 32 -42.09 13.50 2.70
C ASP A 32 -41.30 13.53 1.38
N LEU A 33 -40.22 12.75 1.27
CA LEU A 33 -39.45 12.64 0.03
C LEU A 33 -40.20 11.81 -1.02
N SER A 34 -39.98 12.16 -2.29
CA SER A 34 -40.46 11.36 -3.42
C SER A 34 -39.84 9.95 -3.38
N PHE A 35 -40.48 9.00 -4.06
CA PHE A 35 -39.90 7.66 -4.23
C PHE A 35 -38.49 7.72 -4.81
N ASP A 36 -38.29 8.53 -5.86
CA ASP A 36 -36.99 8.66 -6.53
C ASP A 36 -35.92 9.22 -5.60
N ALA A 37 -36.23 10.27 -4.82
CA ALA A 37 -35.28 10.86 -3.87
C ALA A 37 -34.88 9.86 -2.76
N ARG A 38 -35.83 9.06 -2.29
CA ARG A 38 -35.54 7.98 -1.32
C ARG A 38 -34.69 6.87 -1.94
N LEU A 39 -34.96 6.51 -3.18
CA LEU A 39 -34.20 5.49 -3.90
C LEU A 39 -32.76 5.96 -4.16
N GLU A 40 -32.57 7.21 -4.58
CA GLU A 40 -31.24 7.82 -4.75
C GLU A 40 -30.42 7.76 -3.46
N GLN A 41 -31.00 8.19 -2.33
CA GLN A 41 -30.33 8.10 -1.03
C GLN A 41 -29.95 6.67 -0.63
N LEU A 42 -30.85 5.69 -0.85
CA LEU A 42 -30.55 4.28 -0.57
C LEU A 42 -29.39 3.76 -1.42
N LEU A 43 -29.36 4.13 -2.70
CA LEU A 43 -28.31 3.71 -3.62
C LEU A 43 -26.97 4.35 -3.28
N GLU A 44 -26.95 5.65 -2.94
CA GLU A 44 -25.74 6.35 -2.49
C GLU A 44 -25.16 5.70 -1.23
N GLU A 45 -25.99 5.42 -0.22
CA GLU A 45 -25.55 4.75 1.01
C GLU A 45 -25.04 3.33 0.73
N LEU A 46 -25.74 2.57 -0.12
CA LEU A 46 -25.33 1.22 -0.51
C LEU A 46 -23.98 1.21 -1.24
N ILE A 47 -23.78 2.12 -2.19
CA ILE A 47 -22.52 2.28 -2.94
C ILE A 47 -21.40 2.61 -1.96
N CYS A 48 -21.60 3.62 -1.11
CA CYS A 48 -20.62 4.04 -0.11
C CYS A 48 -20.25 2.91 0.86
N GLU A 49 -21.20 2.13 1.36
CA GLU A 49 -20.92 0.99 2.23
C GLU A 49 -20.11 -0.10 1.54
N ARG A 50 -20.44 -0.43 0.29
CA ARG A 50 -19.76 -1.46 -0.48
C ARG A 50 -18.33 -1.05 -0.84
N GLU A 51 -18.14 0.21 -1.23
CA GLU A 51 -16.82 0.79 -1.47
C GLU A 51 -15.97 0.75 -0.19
N ASN A 52 -16.52 1.21 0.94
CA ASN A 52 -15.82 1.17 2.23
C ASN A 52 -15.47 -0.26 2.65
N LYS A 53 -16.36 -1.25 2.46
CA LYS A 53 -16.07 -2.67 2.73
C LYS A 53 -14.94 -3.19 1.84
N LEU A 54 -14.94 -2.84 0.56
CA LEU A 54 -13.88 -3.21 -0.38
C LEU A 54 -12.53 -2.62 0.04
N ILE A 55 -12.48 -1.30 0.30
CA ILE A 55 -11.26 -0.59 0.71
C ILE A 55 -10.70 -1.21 1.99
N ASN A 56 -11.54 -1.41 3.01
CA ASN A 56 -11.13 -2.02 4.27
C ASN A 56 -10.58 -3.44 4.09
N ARG A 57 -11.19 -4.24 3.21
CA ARG A 57 -10.69 -5.58 2.86
C ARG A 57 -9.32 -5.50 2.17
N LEU A 58 -9.13 -4.57 1.25
CA LEU A 58 -7.85 -4.37 0.54
C LEU A 58 -6.74 -3.94 1.50
N ILE A 59 -6.99 -2.98 2.39
CA ILE A 59 -6.03 -2.52 3.39
C ILE A 59 -5.61 -3.67 4.32
N LYS A 60 -6.57 -4.47 4.79
CA LYS A 60 -6.28 -5.65 5.62
C LYS A 60 -5.45 -6.70 4.85
N ALA A 61 -5.82 -6.98 3.61
CA ALA A 61 -5.12 -7.97 2.78
C ALA A 61 -3.69 -7.53 2.40
N ALA A 62 -3.43 -6.23 2.35
CA ALA A 62 -2.13 -5.67 2.00
C ALA A 62 -1.04 -5.92 3.06
N SER A 63 -1.41 -6.29 4.29
CA SER A 63 -0.47 -6.65 5.37
C SER A 63 0.52 -5.53 5.73
N PHE A 64 0.08 -4.26 5.67
CA PHE A 64 0.93 -3.11 6.00
C PHE A 64 1.48 -3.18 7.44
N LYS A 65 2.75 -2.82 7.62
CA LYS A 65 3.33 -2.61 8.96
C LYS A 65 2.62 -1.51 9.75
N TYR A 66 2.18 -0.45 9.06
CA TYR A 66 1.41 0.65 9.64
C TYR A 66 0.08 0.79 8.90
N PRO A 67 -0.97 0.04 9.28
CA PRO A 67 -2.27 0.04 8.58
C PRO A 67 -3.06 1.35 8.76
N MET A 68 -2.66 2.20 9.71
CA MET A 68 -3.23 3.53 9.96
C MET A 68 -2.32 4.66 9.46
N ALA A 69 -1.37 4.35 8.57
CA ALA A 69 -0.54 5.39 7.97
C ALA A 69 -1.40 6.30 7.08
N SER A 70 -1.16 7.60 7.13
CA SER A 70 -1.94 8.61 6.41
C SER A 70 -0.98 9.63 5.81
N ILE A 71 -1.38 10.24 4.69
CA ILE A 71 -0.59 11.30 4.05
C ILE A 71 -0.77 12.62 4.82
N GLU A 72 -1.95 12.83 5.38
CA GLU A 72 -2.32 14.02 6.15
C GLU A 72 -1.49 14.16 7.43
N SER A 73 -1.05 13.05 8.03
CA SER A 73 -0.21 13.04 9.23
C SER A 73 1.29 13.20 8.95
N LEU A 74 1.71 13.32 7.69
CA LEU A 74 3.12 13.46 7.33
C LEU A 74 3.65 14.86 7.70
N ASP A 75 4.77 14.88 8.42
CA ASP A 75 5.58 16.09 8.62
C ASP A 75 6.47 16.30 7.37
N PHE A 76 5.97 17.09 6.41
CA PHE A 76 6.65 17.37 5.13
C PHE A 76 7.94 18.18 5.33
N ASP A 77 7.95 19.09 6.31
CA ASP A 77 9.08 19.96 6.60
C ASP A 77 10.25 19.13 7.14
N ALA A 78 10.00 18.26 8.12
CA ALA A 78 11.03 17.41 8.71
C ALA A 78 11.61 16.39 7.69
N ARG A 79 10.82 15.97 6.70
CA ARG A 79 11.21 15.04 5.63
C ARG A 79 11.92 15.72 4.45
N GLN A 80 11.85 17.04 4.35
CA GLN A 80 12.34 17.82 3.21
C GLN A 80 11.74 17.36 1.86
N VAL A 81 10.49 16.90 1.87
CA VAL A 81 9.78 16.49 0.65
C VAL A 81 8.68 17.49 0.35
N LYS A 82 8.63 17.98 -0.90
CA LYS A 82 7.57 18.88 -1.35
C LYS A 82 6.22 18.19 -1.22
N LYS A 83 5.29 18.81 -0.50
CA LYS A 83 3.91 18.31 -0.33
C LYS A 83 3.23 17.96 -1.66
N ASN A 84 3.39 18.81 -2.69
CA ASN A 84 2.83 18.56 -4.02
C ASN A 84 3.34 17.26 -4.65
N THR A 85 4.61 16.90 -4.44
CA THR A 85 5.16 15.64 -4.94
C THR A 85 4.41 14.45 -4.34
N ILE A 86 4.20 14.44 -3.01
CA ILE A 86 3.49 13.35 -2.34
C ILE A 86 2.01 13.31 -2.76
N ILE A 87 1.35 14.46 -2.91
CA ILE A 87 -0.04 14.52 -3.40
C ILE A 87 -0.15 13.96 -4.82
N ASN A 88 0.79 14.30 -5.71
CA ASN A 88 0.81 13.77 -7.07
C ASN A 88 1.02 12.25 -7.09
N LEU A 89 1.91 11.74 -6.23
CA LEU A 89 2.08 10.29 -6.06
C LEU A 89 0.83 9.63 -5.49
N ALA A 90 0.15 10.26 -4.52
CA ALA A 90 -1.12 9.80 -3.94
C ALA A 90 -2.25 9.69 -4.98
N ALA A 91 -2.16 10.46 -6.08
CA ALA A 91 -3.08 10.34 -7.19
C ALA A 91 -2.93 9.02 -7.99
N MET A 92 -1.89 8.23 -7.73
CA MET A 92 -1.60 6.93 -8.35
C MET A 92 -1.30 6.98 -9.85
N GLY A 93 -0.87 8.13 -10.39
CA GLY A 93 -0.49 8.25 -11.80
C GLY A 93 0.65 7.29 -12.20
N PHE A 94 1.60 7.05 -11.28
CA PHE A 94 2.71 6.11 -11.49
C PHE A 94 2.26 4.65 -11.68
N VAL A 95 1.11 4.28 -11.10
CA VAL A 95 0.57 2.92 -11.20
C VAL A 95 0.12 2.64 -12.63
N ALA A 96 -0.51 3.63 -13.28
CA ALA A 96 -0.97 3.52 -14.65
C ALA A 96 0.17 3.38 -15.67
N THR A 97 1.36 3.91 -15.35
CA THR A 97 2.57 3.82 -16.20
C THR A 97 3.54 2.73 -15.77
N ALA A 98 3.14 1.87 -14.83
CA ALA A 98 3.98 0.84 -14.22
C ALA A 98 5.35 1.36 -13.72
N THR A 99 5.38 2.62 -13.24
CA THR A 99 6.60 3.28 -12.77
C THR A 99 6.88 2.88 -11.32
N ASN A 100 8.08 2.38 -11.04
CA ASN A 100 8.49 2.02 -9.69
C ASN A 100 8.75 3.28 -8.85
N LEU A 101 8.60 3.16 -7.54
CA LEU A 101 9.00 4.21 -6.60
C LEU A 101 10.16 3.71 -5.75
N ILE A 102 11.13 4.59 -5.54
CA ILE A 102 12.31 4.31 -4.72
C ILE A 102 12.33 5.29 -3.54
N ILE A 103 12.34 4.75 -2.33
CA ILE A 103 12.36 5.52 -1.09
C ILE A 103 13.60 5.11 -0.30
N THR A 104 14.63 5.94 -0.36
CA THR A 104 15.92 5.73 0.32
C THR A 104 16.10 6.69 1.50
N GLY A 105 17.18 6.54 2.26
CA GLY A 105 17.51 7.43 3.39
C GLY A 105 17.77 6.68 4.70
N PRO A 106 18.21 7.37 5.77
CA PRO A 106 18.67 6.72 6.99
C PRO A 106 17.56 6.09 7.82
N THR A 107 17.95 5.26 8.79
CA THR A 107 17.02 4.67 9.76
C THR A 107 16.28 5.78 10.52
N GLY A 108 14.95 5.66 10.60
CA GLY A 108 14.12 6.63 11.31
C GLY A 108 13.60 7.79 10.46
N ALA A 109 13.97 7.91 9.17
CA ALA A 109 13.46 8.93 8.25
C ALA A 109 11.98 8.75 7.83
N GLY A 110 11.27 7.76 8.37
CA GLY A 110 9.85 7.54 8.08
C GLY A 110 9.55 6.95 6.70
N LYS A 111 10.52 6.29 6.06
CA LYS A 111 10.38 5.67 4.73
C LYS A 111 9.27 4.62 4.67
N THR A 112 9.29 3.64 5.58
CA THR A 112 8.24 2.61 5.69
C THR A 112 6.86 3.20 5.96
N TYR A 113 6.78 4.29 6.74
CA TYR A 113 5.51 4.98 6.98
C TYR A 113 4.97 5.62 5.70
N LEU A 114 5.84 6.28 4.92
CA LEU A 114 5.46 6.88 3.64
C LEU A 114 4.99 5.83 2.63
N SER A 115 5.68 4.70 2.51
CA SER A 115 5.25 3.62 1.63
C SER A 115 3.89 3.04 2.05
N CYS A 116 3.66 2.87 3.36
CA CYS A 116 2.35 2.44 3.86
C CYS A 116 1.26 3.48 3.58
N ALA A 117 1.52 4.77 3.79
CA ALA A 117 0.56 5.84 3.50
C ALA A 117 0.18 5.86 2.01
N LEU A 118 1.16 5.79 1.10
CA LEU A 118 0.92 5.68 -0.34
C LEU A 118 0.16 4.40 -0.70
N GLY A 119 0.49 3.27 -0.08
CA GLY A 119 -0.22 2.01 -0.27
C GLY A 119 -1.68 2.07 0.19
N ILE A 120 -1.97 2.77 1.28
CA ILE A 120 -3.34 2.98 1.77
C ILE A 120 -4.13 3.85 0.79
N GLU A 121 -3.55 4.94 0.28
CA GLU A 121 -4.19 5.74 -0.79
C GLU A 121 -4.46 4.92 -2.05
N ALA A 122 -3.55 4.01 -2.41
CA ALA A 122 -3.79 3.10 -3.53
C ALA A 122 -4.97 2.16 -3.26
N CYS A 123 -5.11 1.62 -2.04
CA CYS A 123 -6.26 0.80 -1.66
C CYS A 123 -7.57 1.59 -1.66
N LYS A 124 -7.55 2.87 -1.26
CA LYS A 124 -8.72 3.78 -1.39
C LYS A 124 -9.14 3.96 -2.84
N LYS A 125 -8.19 3.94 -3.78
CA LYS A 125 -8.43 3.89 -5.23
C LYS A 125 -8.68 2.48 -5.77
N THR A 126 -9.00 1.52 -4.90
CA THR A 126 -9.32 0.12 -5.23
C THR A 126 -8.19 -0.72 -5.82
N TYR A 127 -6.94 -0.23 -5.77
CA TYR A 127 -5.77 -1.02 -6.18
C TYR A 127 -5.42 -2.09 -5.16
N ARG A 128 -4.98 -3.24 -5.66
CA ARG A 128 -4.46 -4.33 -4.83
C ARG A 128 -3.01 -4.06 -4.50
N VAL A 129 -2.73 -3.91 -3.20
CA VAL A 129 -1.37 -3.69 -2.67
C VAL A 129 -0.95 -4.90 -1.85
N PHE A 130 0.35 -5.20 -1.83
CA PHE A 130 0.94 -6.14 -0.89
C PHE A 130 2.23 -5.58 -0.33
N TYR A 131 2.37 -5.59 1.00
CA TYR A 131 3.56 -5.19 1.73
C TYR A 131 4.30 -6.42 2.24
N ILE A 132 5.62 -6.45 2.06
CA ILE A 132 6.49 -7.49 2.60
C ILE A 132 7.88 -6.92 2.88
N ARG A 133 8.57 -7.41 3.92
CA ARG A 133 9.99 -7.10 4.12
C ARG A 133 10.82 -8.02 3.24
N MET A 134 11.93 -7.53 2.70
CA MET A 134 12.82 -8.31 1.84
C MET A 134 13.31 -9.62 2.50
N PRO A 135 13.72 -9.66 3.78
CA PRO A 135 14.07 -10.92 4.44
C PRO A 135 12.91 -11.94 4.46
N ASP A 136 11.69 -11.48 4.71
CA ASP A 136 10.50 -12.34 4.73
C ASP A 136 10.15 -12.82 3.31
N LEU A 137 10.37 -11.99 2.29
CA LEU A 137 10.21 -12.36 0.89
C LEU A 137 11.20 -13.46 0.51
N MET A 138 12.48 -13.32 0.86
CA MET A 138 13.50 -14.33 0.55
C MET A 138 13.23 -15.64 1.28
N ARG A 139 12.88 -15.59 2.57
CA ARG A 139 12.46 -16.77 3.34
C ARG A 139 11.28 -17.48 2.68
N ASN A 140 10.27 -16.74 2.22
CA ASN A 140 9.13 -17.33 1.53
C ASN A 140 9.49 -18.00 0.20
N PHE A 141 10.50 -17.49 -0.52
CA PHE A 141 11.01 -18.18 -1.71
C PHE A 141 11.78 -19.45 -1.33
N GLU A 142 12.64 -19.38 -0.32
CA GLU A 142 13.44 -20.51 0.15
C GLU A 142 12.57 -21.65 0.68
N ASP A 143 11.54 -21.35 1.48
CA ASP A 143 10.59 -22.34 2.02
C ASP A 143 9.82 -23.10 0.92
N ARG A 144 9.77 -22.55 -0.30
CA ARG A 144 9.05 -23.12 -1.45
C ARG A 144 9.97 -23.66 -2.54
N ARG A 145 11.29 -23.64 -2.33
CA ARG A 145 12.28 -23.95 -3.36
C ARG A 145 12.13 -25.35 -3.95
N ASP A 146 11.78 -26.32 -3.10
CA ASP A 146 11.71 -27.74 -3.47
C ASP A 146 10.35 -28.09 -4.13
N ASP A 147 9.37 -27.18 -4.09
CA ASP A 147 8.09 -27.29 -4.80
C ASP A 147 7.97 -26.16 -5.85
N LEU A 148 8.46 -26.46 -7.07
CA LEU A 148 8.43 -25.53 -8.19
C LEU A 148 7.01 -25.00 -8.52
N LYS A 149 5.97 -25.80 -8.26
CA LYS A 149 4.58 -25.42 -8.55
C LYS A 149 4.07 -24.39 -7.53
N GLU A 150 4.39 -24.57 -6.25
CA GLU A 150 4.09 -23.57 -5.21
C GLU A 150 4.92 -22.32 -5.37
N LEU A 151 6.22 -22.44 -5.66
CA LEU A 151 7.11 -21.30 -5.92
C LEU A 151 6.57 -20.44 -7.07
N THR A 152 6.22 -21.07 -8.19
CA THR A 152 5.65 -20.37 -9.36
C THR A 152 4.32 -19.70 -9.02
N ARG A 153 3.44 -20.37 -8.27
CA ARG A 153 2.16 -19.78 -7.84
C ARG A 153 2.36 -18.57 -6.92
N TYR A 154 3.28 -18.67 -5.96
CA TYR A 154 3.62 -17.57 -5.06
C TYR A 154 4.20 -16.38 -5.82
N ARG A 155 5.17 -16.60 -6.70
CA ARG A 155 5.76 -15.57 -7.57
C ARG A 155 4.70 -14.90 -8.44
N LYS A 156 3.85 -15.68 -9.10
CA LYS A 156 2.74 -15.15 -9.93
C LYS A 156 1.78 -14.29 -9.11
N ARG A 157 1.44 -14.73 -7.90
CA ARG A 157 0.58 -13.98 -6.98
C ARG A 157 1.20 -12.62 -6.64
N LEU A 158 2.50 -12.59 -6.30
CA LEU A 158 3.22 -11.34 -6.03
C LEU A 158 3.30 -10.44 -7.27
N GLY A 159 3.54 -11.01 -8.45
CA GLY A 159 3.61 -10.29 -9.72
C GLY A 159 2.29 -9.62 -10.12
N ASN A 160 1.15 -10.14 -9.65
CA ASN A 160 -0.20 -9.67 -10.01
C ASN A 160 -0.77 -8.58 -9.08
N TYR A 161 -0.08 -8.20 -8.01
CA TYR A 161 -0.47 -7.01 -7.23
C TYR A 161 -0.13 -5.75 -8.02
N ASN A 162 -1.08 -4.82 -8.10
CA ASN A 162 -0.89 -3.52 -8.76
C ASN A 162 0.31 -2.78 -8.14
N ILE A 163 0.45 -2.88 -6.82
CA ILE A 163 1.60 -2.36 -6.09
C ILE A 163 2.17 -3.43 -5.16
N LEU A 164 3.46 -3.72 -5.31
CA LEU A 164 4.23 -4.51 -4.35
C LEU A 164 5.17 -3.57 -3.59
N ILE A 165 5.05 -3.53 -2.28
CA ILE A 165 5.96 -2.77 -1.41
C ILE A 165 6.96 -3.74 -0.82
N ILE A 166 8.25 -3.52 -1.12
CA ILE A 166 9.35 -4.29 -0.56
C ILE A 166 10.11 -3.39 0.42
N ASP A 167 9.88 -3.61 1.71
CA ASP A 167 10.59 -2.90 2.78
C ASP A 167 11.93 -3.57 3.11
N GLU A 168 12.85 -2.79 3.68
CA GLU A 168 14.21 -3.24 3.98
C GLU A 168 15.00 -3.73 2.76
N TRP A 169 14.76 -3.10 1.62
CA TRP A 169 15.40 -3.38 0.34
C TRP A 169 16.92 -3.28 0.43
N LEU A 170 17.60 -4.37 0.03
CA LEU A 170 19.05 -4.54 -0.04
C LEU A 170 19.80 -4.18 1.26
N ASN A 171 19.18 -4.45 2.41
CA ASN A 171 19.83 -4.30 3.71
C ASN A 171 21.01 -5.27 3.93
N TYR A 172 21.13 -6.30 3.10
CA TYR A 172 22.26 -7.24 3.03
C TYR A 172 22.58 -7.54 1.57
N LYS A 173 23.80 -8.03 1.31
CA LYS A 173 24.20 -8.47 -0.03
C LYS A 173 23.56 -9.81 -0.37
N LEU A 174 23.09 -9.94 -1.60
CA LEU A 174 22.52 -11.17 -2.10
C LEU A 174 23.58 -12.13 -2.63
N ASN A 175 23.28 -13.42 -2.51
CA ASN A 175 23.95 -14.44 -3.30
C ASN A 175 23.26 -14.59 -4.67
N GLU A 176 23.91 -15.29 -5.61
CA GLU A 176 23.40 -15.52 -6.97
C GLU A 176 22.00 -16.17 -7.00
N ARG A 177 21.72 -17.08 -6.06
CA ARG A 177 20.43 -17.79 -5.96
C ARG A 177 19.30 -16.84 -5.61
N ASP A 178 19.50 -16.00 -4.58
CA ASP A 178 18.50 -15.00 -4.15
C ASP A 178 18.26 -13.96 -5.24
N ALA A 179 19.33 -13.53 -5.92
CA ALA A 179 19.25 -12.62 -7.06
C ALA A 179 18.41 -13.23 -8.20
N LYS A 180 18.53 -14.53 -8.47
CA LYS A 180 17.72 -15.23 -9.48
C LYS A 180 16.24 -15.27 -9.15
N MET A 181 15.88 -15.53 -7.89
CA MET A 181 14.48 -15.51 -7.45
C MET A 181 13.86 -14.12 -7.62
N LEU A 182 14.61 -13.08 -7.26
CA LEU A 182 14.18 -11.69 -7.46
C LEU A 182 14.07 -11.32 -8.93
N TYR A 183 15.02 -11.73 -9.76
CA TYR A 183 14.98 -11.50 -11.20
C TYR A 183 13.67 -11.99 -11.82
N GLU A 184 13.26 -13.23 -11.53
CA GLU A 184 12.02 -13.79 -12.07
C GLU A 184 10.77 -13.04 -11.60
N LEU A 185 10.78 -12.51 -10.38
CA LEU A 185 9.68 -11.67 -9.88
C LEU A 185 9.65 -10.33 -10.61
N PHE A 186 10.79 -9.65 -10.76
CA PHE A 186 10.85 -8.33 -11.40
C PHE A 186 10.65 -8.40 -12.91
N GLU A 187 11.06 -9.47 -13.57
CA GLU A 187 10.71 -9.75 -14.96
C GLU A 187 9.19 -9.74 -15.16
N GLN A 188 8.44 -10.42 -14.30
CA GLN A 188 6.98 -10.45 -14.39
C GLN A 188 6.34 -9.07 -14.16
N ARG A 189 6.95 -8.25 -13.28
CA ARG A 189 6.40 -6.95 -12.87
C ARG A 189 6.77 -5.82 -13.83
N SER A 190 7.94 -5.89 -14.45
CA SER A 190 8.47 -4.87 -15.36
C SER A 190 7.45 -4.54 -16.45
N GLY A 191 7.14 -3.25 -16.62
CA GLY A 191 6.15 -2.76 -17.58
C GLY A 191 4.67 -3.07 -17.26
N ASN A 192 4.38 -3.90 -16.25
CA ASN A 192 3.02 -4.34 -15.94
C ASN A 192 2.48 -3.77 -14.62
N ASN A 193 3.28 -3.81 -13.54
CA ASN A 193 2.84 -3.41 -12.20
C ASN A 193 3.97 -2.69 -11.44
N SER A 194 3.61 -1.68 -10.65
CA SER A 194 4.58 -0.82 -9.96
C SER A 194 5.12 -1.44 -8.68
N THR A 195 6.39 -1.26 -8.38
CA THR A 195 7.02 -1.73 -7.14
C THR A 195 7.52 -0.54 -6.35
N ILE A 196 7.25 -0.50 -5.04
CA ILE A 196 7.80 0.50 -4.12
C ILE A 196 8.95 -0.15 -3.36
N PHE A 197 10.17 0.28 -3.63
CA PHE A 197 11.38 -0.15 -2.95
C PHE A 197 11.68 0.78 -1.80
N VAL A 198 11.80 0.22 -0.58
CA VAL A 198 12.08 1.01 0.62
C VAL A 198 13.37 0.49 1.25
N GLY A 199 14.44 1.27 1.19
CA GLY A 199 15.78 0.83 1.58
C GLY A 199 16.60 1.95 2.22
N GLN A 200 17.77 1.61 2.76
CA GLN A 200 18.70 2.60 3.31
C GLN A 200 19.71 3.09 2.28
N PHE A 201 20.03 2.23 1.32
CA PHE A 201 21.15 2.43 0.41
C PHE A 201 20.70 3.12 -0.89
N PRO A 202 21.49 4.09 -1.39
CA PRO A 202 21.22 4.75 -2.65
C PRO A 202 21.32 3.77 -3.82
N VAL A 203 20.66 4.10 -4.94
CA VAL A 203 20.60 3.25 -6.14
C VAL A 203 21.99 2.89 -6.67
N ALA A 204 22.97 3.79 -6.54
CA ALA A 204 24.36 3.56 -6.93
C ALA A 204 25.01 2.34 -6.24
N GLU A 205 24.56 1.96 -5.04
CA GLU A 205 25.06 0.78 -4.33
C GLU A 205 24.32 -0.51 -4.68
N TRP A 206 23.18 -0.44 -5.37
CA TRP A 206 22.31 -1.59 -5.55
C TRP A 206 22.96 -2.69 -6.40
N HIS A 207 23.77 -2.33 -7.40
CA HIS A 207 24.46 -3.29 -8.26
C HIS A 207 25.35 -4.26 -7.46
N ASP A 208 26.25 -3.73 -6.63
CA ASP A 208 27.12 -4.52 -5.76
C ASP A 208 26.32 -5.32 -4.72
N ARG A 209 25.25 -4.73 -4.19
CA ARG A 209 24.37 -5.41 -3.21
C ARG A 209 23.54 -6.55 -3.81
N LEU A 210 23.25 -6.49 -5.10
CA LEU A 210 22.60 -7.57 -5.85
C LEU A 210 23.58 -8.71 -6.21
N GLY A 211 24.86 -8.59 -5.85
CA GLY A 211 25.91 -9.58 -6.15
C GLY A 211 26.79 -9.22 -7.36
N GLY A 212 26.51 -8.09 -8.02
CA GLY A 212 27.25 -7.62 -9.18
C GLY A 212 27.03 -8.44 -10.46
N GLY A 213 27.83 -8.13 -11.49
CA GLY A 213 27.80 -8.81 -12.77
C GLY A 213 26.51 -8.61 -13.59
N THR A 214 26.38 -9.41 -14.64
CA THR A 214 25.31 -9.28 -15.65
C THR A 214 23.91 -9.48 -15.08
N GLN A 215 23.78 -10.29 -14.03
CA GLN A 215 22.50 -10.52 -13.37
C GLN A 215 22.02 -9.29 -12.60
N ALA A 216 22.92 -8.61 -11.87
CA ALA A 216 22.60 -7.36 -11.20
C ALA A 216 22.24 -6.27 -12.21
N ASP A 217 22.99 -6.15 -13.32
CA ASP A 217 22.67 -5.23 -14.42
C ASP A 217 21.25 -5.46 -14.95
N SER A 218 20.90 -6.73 -15.20
CA SER A 218 19.59 -7.10 -15.72
C SER A 218 18.46 -6.78 -14.74
N ILE A 219 18.67 -6.96 -13.44
CA ILE A 219 17.69 -6.57 -12.42
C ILE A 219 17.54 -5.05 -12.37
N MET A 220 18.66 -4.32 -12.34
CA MET A 220 18.70 -2.86 -12.29
C MET A 220 17.95 -2.23 -13.47
N ASP A 221 18.18 -2.73 -14.68
CA ASP A 221 17.47 -2.28 -15.89
C ASP A 221 15.95 -2.36 -15.73
N ARG A 222 15.43 -3.43 -15.11
CA ARG A 222 13.98 -3.61 -14.90
C ARG A 222 13.41 -2.73 -13.80
N ILE A 223 14.15 -2.53 -12.71
CA ILE A 223 13.61 -1.88 -11.52
C ILE A 223 13.91 -0.38 -11.45
N VAL A 224 14.99 0.10 -12.09
CA VAL A 224 15.46 1.49 -12.03
C VAL A 224 15.12 2.28 -13.30
N HIS A 225 15.14 1.66 -14.49
CA HIS A 225 14.92 2.39 -15.75
C HIS A 225 13.62 3.20 -15.77
N ASN A 226 12.53 2.62 -15.26
CA ASN A 226 11.24 3.29 -15.07
C ASN A 226 10.95 3.47 -13.57
N ALA A 227 11.79 4.24 -12.88
CA ALA A 227 11.63 4.54 -11.47
C ALA A 227 11.64 6.03 -11.16
N TYR A 228 10.88 6.42 -10.14
CA TYR A 228 10.94 7.73 -9.52
C TYR A 228 11.54 7.63 -8.12
N GLU A 229 12.68 8.28 -7.91
CA GLU A 229 13.30 8.40 -6.59
C GLU A 229 12.64 9.53 -5.80
N ILE A 230 12.03 9.18 -4.67
CA ILE A 230 11.47 10.17 -3.74
C ILE A 230 12.63 10.74 -2.91
N PRO A 231 12.87 12.06 -2.94
CA PRO A 231 13.86 12.69 -2.08
C PRO A 231 13.59 12.36 -0.61
N SER A 232 14.64 12.21 0.19
CA SER A 232 14.52 11.86 1.61
C SER A 232 15.57 12.61 2.41
N SER A 233 15.14 13.20 3.53
CA SER A 233 16.04 13.88 4.45
C SER A 233 16.90 12.90 5.25
N GLU A 234 18.06 13.35 5.70
CA GLU A 234 18.87 12.61 6.69
C GLU A 234 18.27 12.60 8.11
N THR A 235 17.15 13.31 8.29
CA THR A 235 16.49 13.51 9.58
C THR A 235 15.93 12.23 10.18
N ASN A 236 16.27 11.94 11.44
CA ASN A 236 15.62 10.87 12.21
C ASN A 236 14.34 11.39 12.88
N LEU A 237 13.19 11.12 12.25
CA LEU A 237 11.89 11.58 12.73
C LEU A 237 11.50 10.99 14.09
N ARG A 238 11.94 9.77 14.44
CA ARG A 238 11.62 9.16 15.73
C ARG A 238 12.14 10.00 16.90
N LYS A 239 13.41 10.44 16.80
CA LYS A 239 14.03 11.32 17.80
C LYS A 239 13.32 12.66 17.92
N ILE A 240 12.86 13.23 16.79
CA ILE A 240 12.12 14.49 16.79
C ILE A 240 10.78 14.34 17.52
N TYR A 241 10.00 13.30 17.19
CA TYR A 241 8.70 13.07 17.83
C TYR A 241 8.83 12.75 19.33
N GLU A 242 9.85 11.98 19.73
CA GLU A 242 10.16 11.75 21.15
C GLU A 242 10.47 13.05 21.88
N SER A 243 11.29 13.92 21.28
CA SER A 243 11.66 15.22 21.86
C SER A 243 10.45 16.15 21.98
N LYS A 244 9.59 16.24 20.94
CA LYS A 244 8.35 17.02 20.97
C LYS A 244 7.38 16.50 22.04
N LYS A 245 7.23 15.18 22.17
CA LYS A 245 6.36 14.57 23.19
C LYS A 245 6.84 14.87 24.60
N LEU A 246 8.15 14.78 24.84
CA LEU A 246 8.76 15.14 26.13
C LEU A 246 8.56 16.62 26.48
N ALA A 247 8.70 17.53 25.49
CA ALA A 247 8.46 18.95 25.69
C ALA A 247 7.00 19.26 26.05
N ASN A 248 6.04 18.63 25.36
CA ASN A 248 4.63 18.80 25.66
C ASN A 248 4.25 18.28 27.04
N LEU A 249 4.78 17.12 27.44
CA LEU A 249 4.53 16.56 28.76
C LEU A 249 5.09 17.45 29.88
N LYS A 250 6.26 18.06 29.68
CA LYS A 250 6.82 19.04 30.62
C LYS A 250 5.93 20.29 30.73
N ALA A 251 5.45 20.80 29.61
CA ALA A 251 4.56 21.97 29.60
C ALA A 251 3.18 21.70 30.23
N GLU A 252 2.71 20.44 30.22
CA GLU A 252 1.49 20.03 30.93
C GLU A 252 1.71 19.88 32.45
N ILE A 253 2.91 19.50 32.89
CA ILE A 253 3.27 19.37 34.31
C ILE A 253 3.55 20.74 34.96
N GLU A 254 4.02 21.71 34.17
CA GLU A 254 4.31 23.08 34.62
C GLU A 254 3.08 24.01 34.63
N LYS A 255 1.90 23.52 34.21
CA LYS A 255 0.60 24.19 34.29
C LYS A 255 -0.21 23.73 35.49
#